data_AF-A0A7S0DV42-F1
#
_entry.id   AF-A0A7S0DV42-F1
#
_cell.length_a   1.000
_cell.length_b   1.000
_cell.length_c   1.000
_cell.angle_alpha   90.00
_cell.angle_beta   90.00
_cell.angle_gamma   90.00
#
_symmetry.space_group_name_H-M   'P 1'
#
loop_
_entity.id
_entity.type
_entity.pdbx_description
1 polymer ?
#
loop_
_entity_poly.entity_id
_entity_poly.type
_entity_poly.pdbx_seq_one_letter_code
_entity_poly.pdbx_strand_id
1 'polypeptide(L)'
;TFQVDNPAARVKYGLGMFKLHILLLITLTHRADANFYLQADCDGFYQVFQDSELWLTSAPTTLRADGRLYSSENGSLEVVKCAQGDDSDPLGHYNWTKWFWSRGMGVEYTTEVRSYPQDGIATFWQEFPNGVKGTTSGDRECDYKAKPWIGCDWKGLTSSFPAFRLPSNHTNQKNDLA
;
A
#
# COMPACT_ATOMS: atom_id res chain seq x y z
N THR A 1 41.92 -95.88 1.54
CA THR A 1 42.29 -94.56 1.02
C THR A 1 41.22 -93.55 1.40
N PHE A 2 41.60 -92.59 2.24
CA PHE A 2 40.96 -91.32 2.66
C PHE A 2 39.52 -91.25 3.23
N GLN A 3 39.47 -90.71 4.45
CA GLN A 3 38.39 -89.95 5.11
C GLN A 3 37.73 -88.89 4.20
N VAL A 4 36.54 -88.40 4.57
CA VAL A 4 36.31 -87.02 5.10
C VAL A 4 34.84 -86.87 5.54
N ASP A 5 34.66 -86.45 6.80
CA ASP A 5 33.40 -85.98 7.38
C ASP A 5 32.92 -84.68 6.70
N ASN A 6 31.61 -84.48 6.57
CA ASN A 6 31.09 -83.10 6.48
C ASN A 6 29.67 -82.96 7.11
N PRO A 7 29.55 -82.32 8.28
CA PRO A 7 28.27 -82.00 8.89
C PRO A 7 27.65 -80.77 8.19
N ALA A 8 26.45 -80.95 7.63
CA ALA A 8 25.66 -79.87 7.07
C ALA A 8 25.24 -78.86 8.16
N ALA A 9 26.05 -77.83 8.36
CA ALA A 9 25.71 -76.64 9.12
C ALA A 9 24.63 -75.85 8.38
N ARG A 10 23.39 -75.88 8.90
CA ARG A 10 22.31 -75.00 8.47
C ARG A 10 22.58 -73.58 8.99
N VAL A 11 23.08 -72.71 8.13
CA VAL A 11 23.10 -71.26 8.39
C VAL A 11 21.72 -70.68 8.01
N LYS A 12 20.92 -70.35 9.02
CA LYS A 12 19.70 -69.54 8.85
C LYS A 12 20.10 -68.07 8.73
N TYR A 13 20.10 -67.53 7.53
CA TYR A 13 20.17 -66.08 7.34
C TYR A 13 18.76 -65.50 7.55
N GLY A 14 18.56 -64.88 8.71
CA GLY A 14 17.37 -64.06 8.96
C GLY A 14 17.43 -62.82 8.08
N LEU A 15 16.47 -62.67 7.16
CA LEU A 15 16.21 -61.42 6.48
C LEU A 15 15.74 -60.40 7.53
N GLY A 16 16.66 -59.56 8.01
CA GLY A 16 16.33 -58.37 8.77
C GLY A 16 15.58 -57.39 7.87
N MET A 17 14.29 -57.19 8.13
CA MET A 17 13.48 -56.11 7.56
C MET A 17 14.08 -54.76 7.97
N PHE A 18 14.91 -54.17 7.12
CA PHE A 18 15.26 -52.75 7.22
C PHE A 18 14.08 -51.93 6.69
N LYS A 19 13.16 -51.53 7.59
CA LYS A 19 12.16 -50.50 7.31
C LYS A 19 12.86 -49.14 7.26
N LEU A 20 13.32 -48.74 6.08
CA LEU A 20 13.78 -47.39 5.79
C LEU A 20 12.57 -46.44 5.86
N HIS A 21 12.34 -45.83 7.02
CA HIS A 21 11.37 -44.75 7.16
C HIS A 21 12.01 -43.51 6.55
N ILE A 22 11.71 -43.23 5.29
CA ILE A 22 11.99 -41.95 4.65
C ILE A 22 11.07 -40.94 5.34
N LEU A 23 11.58 -40.33 6.42
CA LEU A 23 10.97 -39.17 7.05
C LEU A 23 11.20 -37.99 6.10
N LEU A 24 10.29 -37.80 5.16
CA LEU A 24 10.25 -36.64 4.29
C LEU A 24 9.92 -35.41 5.16
N LEU A 25 10.95 -34.77 5.71
CA LEU A 25 10.84 -33.43 6.29
C LEU A 25 10.55 -32.47 5.13
N ILE A 26 9.28 -32.31 4.78
CA ILE A 26 8.84 -31.15 4.00
C ILE A 26 8.94 -29.97 4.96
N THR A 27 10.08 -29.30 5.00
CA THR A 27 10.14 -27.95 5.56
C THR A 27 9.30 -27.08 4.64
N LEU A 28 8.02 -26.89 4.99
CA LEU A 28 7.23 -25.77 4.48
C LEU A 28 7.90 -24.51 5.02
N THR A 29 8.91 -24.03 4.30
CA THR A 29 9.32 -22.64 4.38
C THR A 29 8.15 -21.83 3.85
N HIS A 30 7.20 -21.53 4.71
CA HIS A 30 6.35 -20.37 4.49
C HIS A 30 7.32 -19.20 4.50
N ARG A 31 7.76 -18.78 3.31
CA ARG A 31 8.02 -17.36 3.15
C ARG A 31 6.69 -16.72 3.47
N ALA A 32 6.56 -16.21 4.69
CA ALA A 32 5.63 -15.14 4.95
C ALA A 32 6.18 -13.96 4.13
N ASP A 33 5.94 -14.00 2.82
CA ASP A 33 6.09 -12.82 2.00
C ASP A 33 5.14 -11.81 2.65
N ALA A 34 5.72 -10.72 3.16
CA ALA A 34 4.95 -9.71 3.87
C ALA A 34 3.85 -9.23 2.92
N ASN A 35 2.59 -9.54 3.24
CA ASN A 35 1.47 -9.28 2.35
C ASN A 35 1.04 -7.84 2.55
N PHE A 36 1.59 -6.95 1.73
CA PHE A 36 1.20 -5.57 1.69
C PHE A 36 0.11 -5.38 0.62
N TYR A 37 -1.05 -4.88 1.00
CA TYR A 37 -2.11 -4.58 0.04
C TYR A 37 -2.94 -3.37 0.45
N LEU A 38 -3.55 -2.74 -0.55
CA LEU A 38 -4.40 -1.56 -0.38
C LEU A 38 -5.85 -1.90 -0.74
N GLN A 39 -6.78 -1.45 0.08
CA GLN A 39 -8.22 -1.43 -0.22
C GLN A 39 -8.68 0.02 -0.32
N ALA A 40 -9.47 0.35 -1.33
CA ALA A 40 -9.92 1.71 -1.59
C ALA A 40 -11.38 1.73 -2.03
N ASP A 41 -12.14 2.63 -1.43
CA ASP A 41 -13.57 2.81 -1.64
C ASP A 41 -13.85 4.07 -2.45
N CYS A 42 -15.03 4.14 -3.08
CA CYS A 42 -15.37 5.25 -3.98
C CYS A 42 -15.69 6.58 -3.29
N ASP A 43 -15.67 6.63 -1.97
CA ASP A 43 -15.88 7.84 -1.16
C ASP A 43 -14.58 8.63 -0.88
N GLY A 44 -13.44 8.14 -1.37
CA GLY A 44 -12.13 8.76 -1.13
C GLY A 44 -11.39 8.16 0.07
N PHE A 45 -11.95 7.11 0.69
CA PHE A 45 -11.32 6.37 1.77
C PHE A 45 -10.45 5.23 1.23
N TYR A 46 -9.31 4.99 1.89
CA TYR A 46 -8.48 3.83 1.60
C TYR A 46 -7.75 3.33 2.85
N GLN A 47 -7.42 2.06 2.85
CA GLN A 47 -6.73 1.35 3.93
C GLN A 47 -5.55 0.59 3.38
N VAL A 48 -4.49 0.55 4.18
CA VAL A 48 -3.28 -0.19 3.88
C VAL A 48 -3.15 -1.28 4.92
N PHE A 49 -2.98 -2.51 4.43
CA PHE A 49 -2.83 -3.70 5.25
C PHE A 49 -1.41 -4.23 5.10
N GLN A 50 -0.86 -4.71 6.21
CA GLN A 50 0.37 -5.47 6.26
C GLN A 50 0.06 -6.79 6.97
N ASP A 51 0.30 -7.91 6.30
CA ASP A 51 0.06 -9.26 6.84
C ASP A 51 -1.39 -9.48 7.31
N SER A 52 -2.34 -8.89 6.58
CA SER A 52 -3.79 -8.87 6.90
C SER A 52 -4.17 -8.05 8.14
N GLU A 53 -3.21 -7.39 8.79
CA GLU A 53 -3.47 -6.41 9.85
C GLU A 53 -3.60 -5.01 9.23
N LEU A 54 -4.59 -4.25 9.71
CA LEU A 54 -4.76 -2.86 9.29
C LEU A 54 -3.56 -2.04 9.79
N TRP A 55 -2.74 -1.57 8.87
CA TRP A 55 -1.54 -0.80 9.19
C TRP A 55 -1.80 0.71 9.20
N LEU A 56 -2.41 1.22 8.12
CA LEU A 56 -2.74 2.64 7.98
C LEU A 56 -4.15 2.82 7.45
N THR A 57 -4.81 3.88 7.90
CA THR A 57 -6.08 4.37 7.31
C THR A 57 -5.80 5.69 6.63
N SER A 58 -6.53 6.01 5.56
CA SER A 58 -6.48 7.33 4.97
C SER A 58 -6.93 8.38 5.99
N ALA A 59 -6.26 9.53 5.96
CA ALA A 59 -6.71 10.75 6.63
C ALA A 59 -7.53 11.58 5.62
N PRO A 60 -8.30 12.60 6.09
CA PRO A 60 -9.03 13.48 5.18
C PRO A 60 -8.11 14.11 4.13
N THR A 61 -8.59 14.11 2.89
CA THR A 61 -7.89 14.74 1.78
C THR A 61 -8.14 16.24 1.85
N THR A 62 -7.06 17.03 1.78
CA THR A 62 -7.14 18.49 1.81
C THR A 62 -6.49 19.08 0.57
N LEU A 63 -7.05 20.19 0.12
CA LEU A 63 -6.57 20.97 -1.01
C LEU A 63 -6.50 22.43 -0.59
N ARG A 64 -5.35 23.07 -0.71
CA ARG A 64 -5.23 24.52 -0.59
C ARG A 64 -5.17 25.13 -1.97
N ALA A 65 -6.08 26.07 -2.24
CA ALA A 65 -6.20 26.78 -3.51
C ALA A 65 -6.74 28.20 -3.24
N ASP A 66 -6.27 29.21 -3.97
CA ASP A 66 -6.72 30.59 -3.84
C ASP A 66 -6.65 31.13 -2.39
N GLY A 67 -5.65 30.69 -1.62
CA GLY A 67 -5.48 31.06 -0.21
C GLY A 67 -6.46 30.39 0.77
N ARG A 68 -7.37 29.53 0.28
CA ARG A 68 -8.37 28.81 1.09
C ARG A 68 -8.02 27.34 1.21
N LEU A 69 -8.35 26.75 2.37
CA LEU A 69 -8.22 25.31 2.62
C LEU A 69 -9.57 24.64 2.39
N TYR A 70 -9.57 23.61 1.56
CA TYR A 70 -10.70 22.72 1.29
C TYR A 70 -10.37 21.33 1.85
N SER A 71 -11.37 20.62 2.34
CA SER A 71 -11.19 19.32 3.01
C SER A 71 -12.37 18.41 2.76
N SER A 72 -12.09 17.11 2.61
CA SER A 72 -13.12 16.07 2.57
C SER A 72 -13.82 15.88 3.92
N GLU A 73 -13.19 16.26 5.03
CA GLU A 73 -13.77 16.15 6.38
C GLU A 73 -14.93 17.12 6.61
N ASN A 74 -14.83 18.33 6.06
CA ASN A 74 -15.85 19.38 6.24
C ASN A 74 -16.77 19.54 5.02
N GLY A 75 -16.66 18.65 4.03
CA GLY A 75 -17.46 18.66 2.80
C GLY A 75 -17.12 19.79 1.82
N SER A 76 -16.10 20.60 2.06
CA SER A 76 -15.69 21.65 1.11
C SER A 76 -14.89 21.11 -0.09
N LEU A 77 -14.44 19.85 0.00
CA LEU A 77 -13.84 19.09 -1.09
C LEU A 77 -14.54 17.73 -1.20
N GLU A 78 -15.21 17.47 -2.31
CA GLU A 78 -16.05 16.27 -2.48
C GLU A 78 -15.58 15.41 -3.65
N VAL A 79 -15.74 14.10 -3.53
CA VAL A 79 -15.61 13.18 -4.65
C VAL A 79 -16.85 13.31 -5.53
N VAL A 80 -16.68 13.85 -6.74
CA VAL A 80 -17.78 13.99 -7.72
C VAL A 80 -17.86 12.82 -8.69
N LYS A 81 -16.78 12.05 -8.81
CA LYS A 81 -16.73 10.82 -9.60
C LYS A 81 -15.70 9.87 -9.01
N CYS A 82 -16.01 8.59 -9.09
CA CYS A 82 -15.08 7.49 -8.81
C CYS A 82 -14.97 6.61 -10.06
N ALA A 83 -13.78 6.07 -10.30
CA ALA A 83 -13.57 5.01 -11.26
C ALA A 83 -12.66 3.95 -10.63
N GLN A 84 -12.92 2.69 -10.94
CA GLN A 84 -12.12 1.56 -10.51
C GLN A 84 -11.87 0.64 -11.70
N GLY A 85 -10.78 -0.11 -11.63
CA GLY A 85 -10.48 -1.12 -12.62
C GLY A 85 -9.15 -1.79 -12.33
N ASP A 86 -8.68 -2.53 -13.31
CA ASP A 86 -7.38 -3.16 -13.32
C ASP A 86 -6.66 -2.85 -14.63
N ASP A 87 -5.33 -2.88 -14.60
CA ASP A 87 -4.48 -2.63 -15.76
C ASP A 87 -3.08 -3.22 -15.50
N SER A 88 -2.14 -3.03 -16.42
CA SER A 88 -0.76 -3.50 -16.28
C SER A 88 0.25 -2.48 -16.79
N ASP A 89 1.36 -2.35 -16.08
CA ASP A 89 2.50 -1.52 -16.45
C ASP A 89 3.83 -2.28 -16.20
N PRO A 90 5.03 -1.66 -16.39
CA PRO A 90 6.29 -2.36 -16.14
C PRO A 90 6.51 -2.88 -14.72
N LEU A 91 5.75 -2.43 -13.72
CA LEU A 91 5.78 -2.97 -12.35
C LEU A 91 4.88 -4.21 -12.18
N GLY A 92 4.01 -4.51 -13.14
CA GLY A 92 3.13 -5.67 -13.11
C GLY A 92 1.65 -5.33 -13.30
N HIS A 93 0.78 -6.31 -13.02
CA HIS A 93 -0.67 -6.12 -12.99
C HIS A 93 -1.08 -5.42 -11.70
N TYR A 94 -1.99 -4.45 -11.81
CA TYR A 94 -2.47 -3.69 -10.66
C TYR A 94 -3.98 -3.44 -10.73
N ASN A 95 -4.59 -3.31 -9.55
CA ASN A 95 -5.92 -2.75 -9.39
C ASN A 95 -5.79 -1.27 -9.05
N TRP A 96 -6.66 -0.43 -9.59
CA TRP A 96 -6.64 1.01 -9.35
C TRP A 96 -8.01 1.54 -8.93
N THR A 97 -7.98 2.55 -8.06
CA THR A 97 -9.14 3.39 -7.72
C THR A 97 -8.75 4.85 -7.97
N LYS A 98 -9.58 5.57 -8.72
CA LYS A 98 -9.39 6.98 -9.09
C LYS A 98 -10.56 7.81 -8.60
N TRP A 99 -10.25 8.89 -7.89
CA TRP A 99 -11.22 9.85 -7.41
C TRP A 99 -11.03 11.20 -8.11
N PHE A 100 -12.16 11.77 -8.52
CA PHE A 100 -12.22 13.09 -9.10
C PHE A 100 -12.85 14.02 -8.07
N TRP A 101 -12.07 14.98 -7.60
CA TRP A 101 -12.43 15.88 -6.52
C TRP A 101 -12.86 17.25 -7.06
N SER A 102 -13.82 17.85 -6.37
CA SER A 102 -14.34 19.18 -6.65
C SER A 102 -14.55 19.97 -5.36
N ARG A 103 -14.31 21.28 -5.41
CA ARG A 103 -14.78 22.24 -4.40
C ARG A 103 -16.05 23.01 -4.82
N GLY A 104 -16.73 22.55 -5.87
CA GLY A 104 -17.87 23.23 -6.50
C GLY A 104 -18.18 22.74 -7.93
N MET A 105 -18.20 23.64 -8.91
CA MET A 105 -18.50 23.27 -10.30
C MET A 105 -17.24 22.80 -11.05
N GLY A 106 -17.18 21.49 -11.35
CA GLY A 106 -16.16 20.87 -12.19
C GLY A 106 -15.07 20.12 -11.43
N VAL A 107 -14.34 19.24 -12.12
CA VAL A 107 -13.21 18.50 -11.54
C VAL A 107 -12.00 19.42 -11.46
N GLU A 108 -11.36 19.50 -10.31
CA GLU A 108 -10.16 20.33 -10.13
C GLU A 108 -8.91 19.52 -9.78
N TYR A 109 -9.11 18.33 -9.26
CA TYR A 109 -8.09 17.57 -8.60
C TYR A 109 -8.43 16.09 -8.73
N THR A 110 -7.49 15.27 -9.20
CA THR A 110 -7.68 13.83 -9.38
C THR A 110 -6.63 13.11 -8.55
N THR A 111 -7.04 12.08 -7.82
CA THR A 111 -6.12 11.18 -7.12
C THR A 111 -6.35 9.75 -7.57
N GLU A 112 -5.29 8.95 -7.55
CA GLU A 112 -5.36 7.54 -7.90
C GLU A 112 -4.49 6.75 -6.93
N VAL A 113 -5.00 5.59 -6.51
CA VAL A 113 -4.23 4.56 -5.83
C VAL A 113 -4.13 3.36 -6.75
N ARG A 114 -2.95 2.73 -6.79
CA ARG A 114 -2.74 1.43 -7.42
C ARG A 114 -2.23 0.45 -6.39
N SER A 115 -2.70 -0.79 -6.48
CA SER A 115 -2.30 -1.92 -5.66
C SER A 115 -1.80 -3.02 -6.59
N TYR A 116 -0.55 -3.45 -6.41
CA TYR A 116 0.13 -4.53 -7.14
C TYR A 116 0.19 -5.75 -6.20
N PRO A 117 -0.82 -6.65 -6.21
CA PRO A 117 -0.98 -7.65 -5.16
C PRO A 117 0.11 -8.73 -5.19
N GLN A 118 0.72 -8.96 -6.36
CA GLN A 118 1.77 -9.97 -6.54
C GLN A 118 3.10 -9.55 -5.91
N ASP A 119 3.37 -8.24 -5.89
CA ASP A 119 4.66 -7.68 -5.47
C ASP A 119 4.59 -6.93 -4.13
N GLY A 120 3.38 -6.79 -3.56
CA GLY A 120 3.18 -6.06 -2.32
C GLY A 120 3.49 -4.56 -2.45
N ILE A 121 3.19 -3.97 -3.60
CA ILE A 121 3.48 -2.55 -3.89
C ILE A 121 2.16 -1.78 -3.94
N ALA A 122 2.16 -0.55 -3.40
CA ALA A 122 1.12 0.43 -3.71
C ALA A 122 1.75 1.74 -4.19
N THR A 123 1.10 2.38 -5.15
CA THR A 123 1.51 3.70 -5.65
C THR A 123 0.37 4.68 -5.53
N PHE A 124 0.71 5.94 -5.31
CA PHE A 124 -0.22 7.05 -5.15
C PHE A 124 0.08 8.09 -6.22
N TRP A 125 -0.95 8.50 -6.95
CA TRP A 125 -0.84 9.49 -8.00
C TRP A 125 -1.80 10.65 -7.75
N GLN A 126 -1.39 11.85 -8.17
CA GLN A 126 -2.26 13.02 -8.17
C GLN A 126 -2.06 13.86 -9.43
N GLU A 127 -3.13 14.48 -9.89
CA GLU A 127 -3.15 15.32 -11.09
C GLU A 127 -4.10 16.51 -10.90
N PHE A 128 -3.78 17.65 -11.52
CA PHE A 128 -4.59 18.86 -11.55
C PHE A 128 -5.00 19.19 -12.99
N PRO A 129 -6.06 18.56 -13.52
CA PRO A 129 -6.34 18.53 -14.96
C PRO A 129 -6.62 19.90 -15.58
N ASN A 130 -7.19 20.84 -14.83
CA ASN A 130 -7.50 22.19 -15.30
C ASN A 130 -6.42 23.22 -14.94
N GLY A 131 -5.29 22.75 -14.36
CA GLY A 131 -4.55 23.57 -13.40
C GLY A 131 -5.48 24.07 -12.30
N VAL A 132 -4.98 24.93 -11.41
CA VAL A 132 -5.86 25.73 -10.57
C VAL A 132 -5.64 27.18 -10.95
N LYS A 133 -6.70 27.82 -11.48
CA LYS A 133 -6.65 29.23 -11.90
C LYS A 133 -6.14 30.08 -10.74
N GLY A 134 -5.14 30.93 -10.99
CA GLY A 134 -4.55 31.78 -9.95
C GLY A 134 -3.50 31.07 -9.09
N THR A 135 -3.13 29.83 -9.41
CA THR A 135 -2.04 29.12 -8.77
C THR A 135 -0.90 28.93 -9.76
N THR A 136 0.29 29.36 -9.37
CA THR A 136 1.54 28.99 -10.02
C THR A 136 1.92 27.58 -9.54
N SER A 137 2.33 26.72 -10.46
CA SER A 137 2.92 25.43 -10.12
C SER A 137 4.24 25.69 -9.38
N GLY A 138 4.20 25.77 -8.05
CA GLY A 138 5.39 25.81 -7.19
C GLY A 138 6.13 27.15 -7.09
N ASP A 139 5.94 28.09 -8.01
CA ASP A 139 6.67 29.36 -7.93
C ASP A 139 5.92 30.38 -7.09
N ARG A 140 6.51 30.86 -6.00
CA ARG A 140 6.05 32.10 -5.37
C ARG A 140 6.04 33.20 -6.43
N GLU A 141 4.87 33.57 -6.94
CA GLU A 141 4.71 34.86 -7.60
C GLU A 141 4.67 35.93 -6.50
N CYS A 142 5.79 36.10 -5.80
CA CYS A 142 6.02 37.31 -5.03
C CYS A 142 6.31 38.38 -6.10
N ASP A 143 5.37 39.30 -6.30
CA ASP A 143 5.67 40.55 -7.00
C ASP A 143 6.67 41.34 -6.14
N TYR A 144 7.95 41.01 -6.29
CA TYR A 144 9.06 41.65 -5.60
C TYR A 144 9.17 43.14 -5.97
N LYS A 145 8.48 43.58 -7.03
CA LYS A 145 8.46 44.99 -7.45
C LYS A 145 7.38 45.80 -6.72
N ALA A 146 6.39 45.16 -6.07
CA ALA A 146 5.25 45.87 -5.49
C ALA A 146 5.42 46.35 -4.04
N LYS A 147 6.25 45.72 -3.19
CA LYS A 147 6.67 46.21 -1.85
C LYS A 147 7.51 45.13 -1.12
N PRO A 148 8.72 45.43 -0.63
CA PRO A 148 9.65 44.40 -0.16
C PRO A 148 9.30 43.71 1.17
N TRP A 149 8.25 44.11 1.90
CA TRP A 149 8.02 43.63 3.28
C TRP A 149 6.57 43.37 3.70
N ILE A 150 5.58 43.52 2.81
CA ILE A 150 4.16 43.31 3.17
C ILE A 150 3.54 42.31 2.19
N GLY A 151 3.54 41.04 2.60
CA GLY A 151 2.61 40.00 2.17
C GLY A 151 2.87 39.43 0.78
N CYS A 152 3.69 38.39 0.67
CA CYS A 152 3.46 37.40 -0.39
C CYS A 152 2.13 36.71 -0.04
N ASP A 153 1.04 37.12 -0.69
CA ASP A 153 -0.26 36.48 -0.55
C ASP A 153 -0.16 35.10 -1.22
N TRP A 154 0.05 34.06 -0.41
CA TRP A 154 0.38 32.73 -0.90
C TRP A 154 -0.87 32.09 -1.52
N LYS A 155 -1.00 32.22 -2.84
CA LYS A 155 -2.06 31.60 -3.67
C LYS A 155 -1.64 30.24 -4.24
N GLY A 156 -0.59 29.63 -3.69
CA GLY A 156 -0.08 28.35 -4.19
C GLY A 156 -1.06 27.20 -4.00
N LEU A 157 -0.88 26.19 -4.84
CA LEU A 157 -1.62 24.93 -4.84
C LEU A 157 -0.89 23.89 -3.99
N THR A 158 -1.52 23.35 -2.96
CA THR A 158 -0.97 22.23 -2.17
C THR A 158 -2.03 21.18 -1.88
N SER A 159 -1.66 19.92 -1.92
CA SER A 159 -2.51 18.80 -1.53
C SER A 159 -1.88 18.01 -0.38
N SER A 160 -2.70 17.39 0.47
CA SER A 160 -2.23 16.44 1.49
C SER A 160 -2.18 14.98 1.01
N PHE A 161 -2.54 14.67 -0.24
CA PHE A 161 -2.56 13.29 -0.71
C PHE A 161 -1.16 12.79 -1.13
N PRO A 162 -0.80 11.53 -0.79
CA PRO A 162 -1.54 10.63 0.11
C PRO A 162 -1.44 11.06 1.58
N ALA A 163 -2.55 10.95 2.31
CA ALA A 163 -2.63 11.29 3.73
C ALA A 163 -2.98 10.06 4.55
N PHE A 164 -2.31 9.85 5.69
CA PHE A 164 -2.51 8.68 6.54
C PHE A 164 -2.73 9.08 8.00
N ARG A 165 -3.47 8.24 8.72
CA ARG A 165 -3.58 8.24 10.18
C ARG A 165 -3.36 6.83 10.72
N LEU A 166 -2.88 6.75 11.95
CA LEU A 166 -2.77 5.47 12.65
C LEU A 166 -4.17 4.94 12.99
N PRO A 167 -4.38 3.62 12.93
CA PRO A 167 -5.62 3.01 13.41
C PRO A 167 -5.80 3.28 14.90
N SER A 168 -7.04 3.48 15.35
CA SER A 168 -7.39 3.81 16.75
C SER A 168 -6.83 2.80 17.78
N ASN A 169 -6.59 1.56 17.36
CA ASN A 169 -6.13 0.48 18.22
C ASN A 169 -4.62 0.53 18.53
N HIS A 170 -3.83 1.29 17.76
CA HIS A 170 -2.37 1.43 18.00
C HIS A 170 -2.02 2.48 19.07
N THR A 171 -2.98 3.29 19.52
CA THR A 171 -2.74 4.38 20.48
C THR A 171 -2.37 3.88 21.88
N ASN A 172 -2.56 2.59 22.18
CA ASN A 172 -2.36 2.02 23.52
C ASN A 172 -0.97 1.42 23.79
N GLN A 173 -0.07 1.34 22.80
CA GLN A 173 1.26 0.74 23.01
C GLN A 173 2.31 1.67 23.66
N LYS A 174 1.93 2.88 24.09
CA LYS A 174 2.88 3.88 24.60
C LYS A 174 3.18 3.82 26.11
N ASN A 175 2.61 2.85 26.85
CA ASN A 175 2.72 2.82 28.32
C ASN A 175 3.50 1.62 28.92
N ASP A 176 4.06 0.71 28.12
CA ASP A 176 4.72 -0.50 28.66
C ASP A 176 6.26 -0.40 28.72
N LEU A 177 6.81 0.81 28.71
CA LEU A 177 8.23 1.07 28.99
C LEU A 177 8.36 2.13 30.09
N ALA A 178 7.99 1.75 31.32
CA ALA A 178 8.33 2.44 32.56
C ALA A 178 8.78 1.44 33.61
#